data_AF-A0A4U7J9W5-F1
#
_entry.id   AF-A0A4U7J9W5-F1
#
_cell.length_a   1.000
_cell.length_b   1.000
_cell.length_c   1.000
_cell.angle_alpha   90.00
_cell.angle_beta   90.00
_cell.angle_gamma   90.00
#
_symmetry.space_group_name_H-M   'P 1'
#
loop_
_entity.id
_entity.type
_entity.pdbx_description
1 polymer ?
#
loop_
_entity_poly.entity_id
_entity_poly.type
_entity_poly.pdbx_seq_one_letter_code
_entity_poly.pdbx_strand_id
1 'polypeptide(L)'
;MPRCPDDDTYEGHYNLNYLEEKLVFDYTGFNFNQIYELDIFTYQALLRDAVIYKYMETAEGQKYLNKCWILEQTKPDRAKLRERFGKEG
;
A
#
# COMPACT_ATOMS: atom_id res chain seq x y z
N MET A 1 16.30 9.06 -19.04
CA MET A 1 15.47 10.27 -19.16
C MET A 1 14.52 10.08 -20.32
N PRO A 2 13.22 9.82 -20.06
CA PRO A 2 12.19 9.86 -21.10
C PRO A 2 12.18 11.23 -21.77
N ARG A 3 12.02 11.26 -23.10
CA ARG A 3 11.73 12.49 -23.84
C ARG A 3 10.65 12.17 -24.86
N CYS A 4 9.55 12.93 -24.85
CA CYS A 4 8.42 12.70 -25.75
C CYS A 4 8.01 14.02 -26.42
N PRO A 5 7.95 14.10 -27.76
CA PRO A 5 7.06 15.02 -28.45
C PRO A 5 5.62 14.50 -28.34
N ASP A 6 4.66 15.40 -28.17
CA ASP A 6 3.27 15.14 -27.75
C ASP A 6 2.58 14.02 -28.54
N ASP A 7 2.08 12.98 -27.84
CA ASP A 7 1.13 11.99 -28.35
C ASP A 7 0.16 11.56 -27.23
N ASP A 8 -1.14 11.59 -27.52
CA ASP A 8 -2.25 11.63 -26.54
C ASP A 8 -2.74 10.26 -26.02
N THR A 9 -1.95 9.21 -26.15
CA THR A 9 -2.31 7.84 -25.69
C THR A 9 -1.41 7.38 -24.54
N TYR A 10 -1.78 7.78 -23.32
CA TYR A 10 -0.98 7.50 -22.12
C TYR A 10 -1.33 6.15 -21.47
N GLU A 11 -0.68 5.09 -21.93
CA GLU A 11 -0.58 3.82 -21.19
C GLU A 11 0.87 3.75 -20.67
N GLY A 12 1.09 4.08 -19.40
CA GLY A 12 2.44 4.34 -18.87
C GLY A 12 3.47 3.26 -19.21
N HIS A 13 4.56 3.63 -19.89
CA HIS A 13 5.58 2.71 -20.39
C HIS A 13 6.81 2.54 -19.47
N TYR A 14 6.84 3.21 -18.32
CA TYR A 14 8.02 3.23 -17.45
C TYR A 14 7.76 2.49 -16.14
N ASN A 15 8.65 1.54 -15.84
CA ASN A 15 8.70 0.85 -14.56
C ASN A 15 9.73 1.52 -13.66
N LEU A 16 9.34 1.79 -12.41
CA LEU A 16 10.24 2.30 -11.39
C LEU A 16 10.88 1.12 -10.66
N ASN A 17 12.20 0.97 -10.79
CA ASN A 17 12.94 -0.11 -10.13
C ASN A 17 13.07 0.10 -8.61
N TYR A 18 13.05 1.35 -8.14
CA TYR A 18 13.34 1.74 -6.75
C TYR A 18 12.14 2.36 -6.04
N LEU A 19 10.94 1.90 -6.39
CA LEU A 19 9.70 2.43 -5.82
C LEU A 19 9.63 2.18 -4.32
N GLU A 20 10.09 1.01 -3.86
CA GLU A 20 10.07 0.62 -2.46
C GLU A 20 11.01 1.49 -1.61
N GLU A 21 12.25 1.68 -2.06
CA GLU A 21 13.20 2.55 -1.37
C GLU A 21 12.70 4.00 -1.37
N LYS A 22 12.01 4.44 -2.43
CA LYS A 22 11.39 5.76 -2.46
C LYS A 22 10.27 5.90 -1.42
N LEU A 23 9.46 4.86 -1.23
CA LEU A 23 8.42 4.86 -0.20
C LEU A 23 9.02 4.91 1.21
N VAL A 24 10.06 4.13 1.48
CA VAL A 24 10.77 4.15 2.77
C VAL A 24 11.44 5.52 3.00
N PHE A 25 12.07 6.09 1.97
CA PHE A 25 12.62 7.44 2.01
C PHE A 25 11.55 8.47 2.36
N ASP A 26 10.38 8.43 1.71
CA ASP A 26 9.30 9.39 1.95
C ASP A 26 8.71 9.27 3.36
N TYR A 27 8.68 8.05 3.90
CA TYR A 27 8.12 7.78 5.22
C TYR A 27 9.10 8.13 6.36
N THR A 28 10.40 7.90 6.18
CA THR A 28 11.41 7.98 7.26
C THR A 28 12.40 9.15 7.12
N GLY A 29 12.59 9.67 5.90
CA GLY A 29 13.65 10.62 5.56
C GLY A 29 15.04 9.99 5.37
N PHE A 30 15.18 8.65 5.46
CA PHE A 30 16.45 7.97 5.23
C PHE A 30 16.84 8.00 3.76
N ASN A 31 18.08 8.38 3.47
CA ASN A 31 18.63 8.30 2.12
C ASN A 31 18.91 6.85 1.71
N PHE A 32 19.19 6.63 0.42
CA PHE A 32 19.37 5.29 -0.13
C PHE A 32 20.53 4.51 0.52
N ASN A 33 21.62 5.19 0.89
CA ASN A 33 22.74 4.52 1.57
C ASN A 33 22.30 4.01 2.95
N GLN A 34 21.59 4.84 3.70
CA GLN A 34 21.05 4.46 5.02
C GLN A 34 20.05 3.30 4.89
N ILE A 35 19.20 3.31 3.86
CA ILE A 35 18.24 2.23 3.60
C ILE A 35 18.99 0.91 3.31
N TYR A 36 20.04 0.94 2.50
CA TYR A 36 20.82 -0.26 2.18
C TYR A 36 21.70 -0.78 3.33
N GLU A 37 21.90 0.02 4.37
CA GLU A 37 22.57 -0.41 5.60
C GLU A 37 21.61 -1.07 6.61
N LEU A 38 20.29 -0.97 6.41
CA LEU A 38 19.31 -1.61 7.29
C LEU A 38 19.37 -3.13 7.17
N ASP A 39 19.11 -3.82 8.30
CA ASP A 39 18.80 -5.24 8.23
C ASP A 39 17.45 -5.47 7.54
N ILE A 40 17.30 -6.67 6.96
CA ILE A 40 16.14 -7.01 6.14
C ILE A 40 14.81 -6.94 6.93
N PHE A 41 14.80 -7.24 8.22
CA PHE A 41 13.56 -7.20 9.02
C PHE A 41 13.15 -5.76 9.28
N THR A 42 14.10 -4.89 9.63
CA THR A 42 13.84 -3.46 9.82
C THR A 42 13.37 -2.82 8.51
N TYR A 43 14.05 -3.10 7.39
CA TYR A 43 13.63 -2.61 6.08
C TYR A 43 12.20 -3.03 5.74
N GLN A 44 11.85 -4.31 5.89
CA GLN A 44 10.50 -4.80 5.57
C GLN A 44 9.42 -4.22 6.49
N ALA A 45 9.72 -4.01 7.78
CA ALA A 45 8.80 -3.38 8.71
C ALA A 45 8.51 -1.92 8.29
N LEU A 46 9.57 -1.15 8.00
CA LEU A 46 9.43 0.24 7.54
C LEU A 46 8.73 0.34 6.19
N LEU A 47 9.03 -0.56 5.25
CA LEU A 47 8.35 -0.60 3.96
C LEU A 47 6.85 -0.89 4.12
N ARG A 48 6.48 -1.85 4.96
CA ARG A 48 5.07 -2.16 5.24
C ARG A 48 4.34 -0.93 5.79
N ASP A 49 4.92 -0.25 6.77
CA ASP A 49 4.32 0.93 7.38
C ASP A 49 4.25 2.10 6.40
N ALA A 50 5.29 2.31 5.59
CA ALA A 50 5.30 3.33 4.54
C ALA A 50 4.18 3.10 3.52
N VAL A 51 3.98 1.85 3.07
CA VAL A 51 2.90 1.48 2.15
C VAL A 51 1.53 1.74 2.77
N ILE A 52 1.31 1.31 4.02
CA ILE A 52 0.04 1.53 4.73
C ILE A 52 -0.22 3.04 4.88
N TYR A 53 0.77 3.80 5.34
CA TYR A 53 0.68 5.24 5.50
C TYR A 53 0.31 5.92 4.19
N LYS A 54 0.95 5.54 3.08
CA LYS A 54 0.65 6.06 1.75
C LYS A 54 -0.80 5.83 1.33
N TYR A 55 -1.34 4.63 1.57
CA TYR A 55 -2.73 4.33 1.26
C TYR A 55 -3.73 5.02 2.20
N MET A 56 -3.35 5.34 3.43
CA MET A 56 -4.22 6.10 4.36
C MET A 56 -4.47 7.54 3.89
N GLU A 57 -3.59 8.14 3.08
CA GLU A 57 -3.71 9.53 2.62
C GLU A 57 -4.92 9.76 1.69
N THR A 58 -5.47 8.71 1.07
CA THR A 58 -6.55 8.85 0.08
C THR A 58 -7.77 8.01 0.45
N ALA A 59 -8.96 8.47 0.06
CA ALA A 59 -10.20 7.72 0.30
C ALA A 59 -10.20 6.35 -0.40
N GLU A 60 -9.66 6.27 -1.62
CA GLU A 60 -9.53 5.01 -2.36
C GLU A 60 -8.53 4.06 -1.70
N GLY A 61 -7.41 4.58 -1.22
CA GLY A 61 -6.42 3.80 -0.48
C GLY A 61 -6.96 3.27 0.85
N GLN A 62 -7.71 4.08 1.61
CA GLN A 62 -8.39 3.59 2.83
C GLN A 62 -9.41 2.50 2.50
N LYS A 63 -10.16 2.62 1.40
CA LYS A 63 -11.07 1.57 0.93
C LYS A 63 -10.31 0.29 0.54
N TYR A 64 -9.14 0.42 -0.07
CA TYR A 64 -8.25 -0.71 -0.37
C TYR A 64 -7.77 -1.41 0.90
N LEU A 65 -7.24 -0.67 1.87
CA LEU A 65 -6.78 -1.21 3.16
C LEU A 65 -7.90 -1.93 3.92
N ASN A 66 -9.11 -1.39 3.91
CA ASN A 66 -10.28 -2.06 4.50
C ASN A 66 -10.58 -3.41 3.84
N LYS A 67 -10.43 -3.54 2.51
CA LYS A 67 -10.58 -4.82 1.82
C LYS A 67 -9.49 -5.80 2.22
N CYS A 68 -8.23 -5.35 2.28
CA CYS A 68 -7.11 -6.16 2.75
C CYS A 68 -7.37 -6.70 4.16
N TRP A 69 -7.80 -5.84 5.08
CA TRP A 69 -8.12 -6.23 6.45
C TRP A 69 -9.21 -7.31 6.52
N ILE A 70 -10.27 -7.19 5.70
CA ILE A 70 -11.32 -8.22 5.61
C ILE A 70 -10.76 -9.56 5.14
N LEU A 71 -9.87 -9.56 4.15
CA LEU A 71 -9.25 -10.77 3.59
C LEU A 71 -8.30 -11.46 4.58
N GLU A 72 -7.66 -10.71 5.47
CA GLU A 72 -6.82 -11.26 6.54
C GLU A 72 -7.64 -11.94 7.65
N GLN A 73 -8.95 -11.71 7.73
CA GLN A 73 -9.79 -12.33 8.76
C GLN A 73 -9.99 -13.83 8.49
N THR A 74 -9.57 -14.66 9.44
CA THR A 74 -9.74 -16.12 9.38
C THR A 74 -11.00 -16.62 10.08
N LYS A 75 -11.66 -15.75 10.88
CA LYS A 75 -12.89 -16.07 11.60
C LYS A 75 -14.03 -15.20 11.09
N PRO A 76 -15.21 -15.78 10.83
CA PRO A 76 -16.36 -15.01 10.38
C PRO A 76 -16.86 -14.09 11.49
N ASP A 77 -17.12 -12.83 11.14
CA ASP A 77 -17.78 -11.85 12.02
C ASP A 77 -19.27 -12.21 12.15
N ARG A 78 -19.55 -13.12 13.09
CA ARG A 78 -20.91 -13.63 13.33
C ARG A 78 -21.88 -12.55 13.80
N ALA A 79 -21.38 -11.49 14.44
CA ALA A 79 -22.21 -10.39 14.91
C ALA A 79 -22.77 -9.60 13.71
N LYS A 80 -21.89 -9.17 12.79
CA LYS A 80 -22.32 -8.50 11.55
C LYS A 80 -23.16 -9.40 10.65
N LEU A 81 -22.85 -10.70 10.57
CA LEU A 81 -23.65 -11.64 9.80
C LEU A 81 -25.08 -11.76 10.36
N ARG A 82 -25.25 -11.80 11.68
CA ARG A 82 -26.58 -11.83 12.32
C ARG A 82 -27.33 -10.50 12.18
N GLU A 83 -26.65 -9.36 12.26
CA GLU A 83 -27.29 -8.07 12.01
C GLU A 83 -27.85 -7.99 10.58
N ARG A 84 -27.08 -8.47 9.60
CA ARG A 84 -27.40 -8.34 8.17
C ARG A 84 -28.37 -9.40 7.66
N PHE A 85 -28.31 -10.62 8.19
CA PHE A 85 -29.05 -11.78 7.68
C PHE A 85 -29.92 -12.49 8.74
N GLY A 86 -29.81 -12.15 10.02
CA GLY A 86 -30.48 -12.84 11.12
C GLY A 86 -31.85 -12.30 11.50
N LYS A 87 -32.44 -11.40 10.71
CA LYS A 87 -33.78 -10.81 10.97
C LYS A 87 -34.93 -11.56 10.30
N GLU A 88 -34.66 -12.64 9.57
CA GLU A 88 -35.69 -13.53 9.04
C GLU A 88 -35.70 -14.83 9.85
N GLY A 89 -36.69 -14.91 10.74
CA GLY A 89 -37.03 -16.05 11.60
C GLY A 89 -38.38 -15.82 12.23
#